data_AF-A0A8S1JGI5-F1
#
_entry.id   AF-A0A8S1JGI5-F1
#
_cell.length_a   1.000
_cell.length_b   1.000
_cell.length_c   1.000
_cell.angle_alpha   90.00
_cell.angle_beta   90.00
_cell.angle_gamma   90.00
#
_symmetry.space_group_name_H-M   'P 1'
#
loop_
_entity.id
_entity.type
_entity.pdbx_description
1 polymer ?
#
loop_
_entity_poly.entity_id
_entity_poly.type
_entity_poly.pdbx_seq_one_letter_code
_entity_poly.pdbx_strand_id
1 'polypeptide(L)'
;MYLFSCNFSPSVLSTATSGRTGCLLYLASPDSTNCLLISKNTIQKNTIQIWLNAEKLGVHMLQADREKPLQDRYWVKANVWIAVFSFIGNYFWTHYFYKLLGASYTFPAHRLNDVPLCLFLMTHAYFSFYHAIANVSIRFFQHATQRFGWISQNVVVALWIFVLSYSTAFMETLTIANFPYYSFVDRGRMYTVGSLFYAIYFFVSFPLFYRIEENPREKWTISQCTMDSLAAGMLVTMLLDFWKLGVGSIVSSSFEGGLVWI
;
A
#
# COMPACT_ATOMS: atom_id res chain seq x y z
N MET A 1 -24.44 -8.61 29.45
CA MET A 1 -24.21 -9.37 30.70
C MET A 1 -24.40 -10.83 30.32
N TYR A 2 -23.36 -11.57 29.91
CA TYR A 2 -22.22 -12.01 30.72
C TYR A 2 -20.88 -11.80 30.00
N LEU A 3 -19.93 -11.20 30.73
CA LEU A 3 -18.49 -11.20 30.45
C LEU A 3 -17.93 -12.53 30.94
N PHE A 4 -17.14 -13.23 30.12
CA PHE A 4 -16.16 -14.19 30.63
C PHE A 4 -14.78 -13.79 30.12
N SER A 5 -14.02 -13.22 31.06
CA SER A 5 -12.58 -12.99 30.98
C SER A 5 -11.90 -14.32 31.33
N CYS A 6 -11.01 -14.83 30.48
CA CYS A 6 -10.15 -15.96 30.82
C CYS A 6 -8.68 -15.51 30.79
N ASN A 7 -8.11 -15.43 31.99
CA ASN A 7 -6.69 -15.25 32.26
C ASN A 7 -5.89 -16.41 31.62
N PHE A 8 -4.89 -16.08 30.81
CA PHE A 8 -3.89 -17.05 30.35
C PHE A 8 -2.79 -17.18 31.43
N SER A 9 -2.62 -18.39 31.97
CA SER A 9 -1.44 -18.78 32.76
C SER A 9 -0.49 -19.57 31.84
N PRO A 10 0.84 -19.32 31.87
CA PRO A 10 1.76 -19.96 30.95
C PRO A 10 2.36 -21.21 31.60
N SER A 11 1.93 -22.41 31.20
CA SER A 11 2.73 -23.61 31.48
C SER A 11 2.39 -24.78 30.57
N VAL A 12 3.47 -25.48 30.17
CA VAL A 12 3.54 -26.77 29.47
C VAL A 12 3.56 -26.70 27.92
N LEU A 13 4.68 -26.22 27.36
CA LEU A 13 5.19 -26.73 26.08
C LEU A 13 5.99 -28.00 26.39
N SER A 14 5.51 -29.17 25.98
CA SER A 14 6.30 -30.41 25.97
C SER A 14 6.65 -30.77 24.53
N THR A 15 7.91 -30.63 24.16
CA THR A 15 8.45 -31.13 22.89
C THR A 15 8.92 -32.57 23.06
N ALA A 16 8.12 -33.55 22.61
CA ALA A 16 8.57 -34.93 22.49
C ALA A 16 9.23 -35.14 21.11
N THR A 17 10.54 -35.35 21.09
CA THR A 17 11.29 -35.76 19.89
C THR A 17 11.39 -37.29 19.85
N SER A 18 10.70 -37.93 18.91
CA SER A 18 10.96 -39.31 18.49
C SER A 18 11.16 -39.34 16.97
N GLY A 19 12.10 -40.17 16.53
CA GLY A 19 12.79 -40.08 15.25
C GLY A 19 11.95 -40.28 13.99
N ARG A 20 12.45 -39.67 12.92
CA ARG A 20 12.03 -39.72 11.51
C ARG A 20 10.66 -39.10 11.18
N THR A 21 10.76 -37.90 10.61
CA THR A 21 9.80 -37.20 9.72
C THR A 21 8.44 -36.80 10.31
N GLY A 22 8.38 -35.62 10.95
CA GLY A 22 7.15 -34.86 11.15
C GLY A 22 7.11 -34.07 12.46
N CYS A 23 7.30 -32.75 12.39
CA CYS A 23 7.07 -31.87 13.56
C CYS A 23 5.55 -31.68 13.69
N LEU A 24 4.94 -32.27 14.72
CA LEU A 24 3.52 -32.18 15.05
C LEU A 24 3.35 -31.20 16.21
N LEU A 25 2.55 -30.16 16.03
CA LEU A 25 2.20 -29.23 17.09
C LEU A 25 0.89 -29.71 17.72
N TYR A 26 0.92 -30.06 19.01
CA TYR A 26 -0.26 -30.45 19.77
C TYR A 26 -0.78 -29.24 20.55
N LEU A 27 -2.02 -28.84 20.30
CA LEU A 27 -2.78 -27.94 21.17
C LEU A 27 -3.81 -28.79 21.90
N ALA A 28 -3.57 -29.08 23.17
CA ALA A 28 -4.54 -29.74 24.05
C ALA A 28 -5.34 -28.66 24.79
N SER A 29 -6.67 -28.70 24.65
CA SER A 29 -7.58 -27.96 25.53
C SER A 29 -7.81 -28.78 26.80
N PRO A 30 -7.78 -28.21 28.02
CA PRO A 30 -7.86 -28.98 29.27
C PRO A 30 -9.18 -29.77 29.42
N ASP A 31 -10.25 -29.35 28.76
CA ASP A 31 -11.62 -29.83 29.04
C ASP A 31 -12.33 -30.51 27.85
N SER A 32 -11.58 -31.02 26.86
CA SER A 32 -12.19 -31.80 25.77
C SER A 32 -11.28 -32.93 25.29
N THR A 33 -11.83 -34.13 25.16
CA THR A 33 -11.20 -35.34 24.59
C THR A 33 -10.82 -35.24 23.11
N ASN A 34 -10.91 -34.05 22.50
CA ASN A 34 -10.57 -33.80 21.11
C ASN A 34 -9.20 -33.12 21.01
N CYS A 35 -8.15 -33.91 20.85
CA CYS A 35 -6.83 -33.42 20.44
C CYS A 35 -6.87 -33.03 18.97
N LEU A 36 -6.72 -31.74 18.67
CA LEU A 36 -6.62 -31.25 17.29
C LEU A 36 -5.19 -31.46 16.77
N LEU A 37 -4.98 -32.52 16.00
CA LEU A 37 -3.69 -32.83 15.35
C LEU A 37 -3.49 -31.95 14.12
N ILE A 38 -2.72 -30.86 14.24
CA ILE A 38 -2.31 -30.04 13.09
C ILE A 38 -1.00 -30.59 12.53
N SER A 39 -1.11 -31.41 11.48
CA SER A 39 0.04 -31.93 10.74
C SER A 39 0.63 -30.88 9.80
N LYS A 40 1.96 -30.87 9.61
CA LYS A 40 2.63 -30.10 8.54
C LYS A 40 2.01 -30.35 7.15
N ASN A 41 1.50 -31.55 6.91
CA ASN A 41 0.78 -31.89 5.67
C ASN A 41 -0.54 -31.13 5.52
N THR A 42 -1.23 -30.81 6.61
CA THR A 42 -2.49 -30.03 6.58
C THR A 42 -2.20 -28.57 6.26
N ILE A 43 -1.13 -28.00 6.84
CA ILE A 43 -0.69 -26.64 6.53
C ILE A 43 -0.24 -26.57 5.06
N GLN A 44 0.60 -27.50 4.61
CA GLN A 44 1.10 -27.53 3.23
C GLN A 44 -0.03 -27.78 2.21
N LYS A 45 -1.00 -28.65 2.50
CA LYS A 45 -2.20 -28.85 1.66
C LYS A 45 -3.05 -27.59 1.59
N ASN A 46 -3.28 -26.90 2.70
CA ASN A 46 -4.03 -25.65 2.71
C ASN A 46 -3.29 -24.55 1.95
N THR A 47 -1.96 -24.46 2.09
CA THR A 47 -1.13 -23.52 1.33
C THR A 47 -1.20 -23.82 -0.17
N ILE A 48 -0.98 -25.06 -0.60
CA ILE A 48 -1.09 -25.47 -2.01
C ILE A 48 -2.48 -25.19 -2.57
N GLN A 49 -3.53 -25.47 -1.78
CA GLN A 49 -4.90 -25.19 -2.19
C GLN A 49 -5.18 -23.68 -2.34
N ILE A 50 -4.62 -22.85 -1.46
CA ILE A 50 -4.69 -21.39 -1.55
C ILE A 50 -3.96 -20.89 -2.80
N TRP A 51 -2.78 -21.42 -3.12
CA TRP A 51 -2.02 -21.06 -4.33
C TRP A 51 -2.74 -21.48 -5.61
N LEU A 52 -3.28 -22.70 -5.67
CA LEU A 52 -4.08 -23.19 -6.80
C LEU A 52 -5.36 -22.38 -6.99
N ASN A 53 -5.98 -21.94 -5.89
CA ASN A 53 -7.15 -21.07 -5.96
C ASN A 53 -6.77 -19.66 -6.43
N ALA A 54 -5.63 -19.12 -6.03
CA ALA A 54 -5.12 -17.82 -6.47
C ALA A 54 -4.78 -17.83 -7.98
N GLU A 55 -4.15 -18.90 -8.48
CA GLU A 55 -3.85 -19.08 -9.91
C GLU A 55 -5.13 -19.17 -10.74
N LYS A 56 -6.10 -19.98 -10.30
CA LYS A 56 -7.42 -20.07 -10.95
C LYS A 56 -8.17 -18.74 -10.93
N LEU A 57 -8.09 -17.97 -9.84
CA LEU A 57 -8.65 -16.62 -9.75
C LEU A 57 -7.99 -15.67 -10.75
N GLY A 58 -6.67 -15.70 -10.88
CA GLY A 58 -5.92 -14.85 -11.81
C GLY A 58 -6.31 -15.10 -13.27
N VAL A 59 -6.45 -16.37 -13.66
CA VAL A 59 -6.90 -16.75 -15.00
C VAL A 59 -8.37 -16.32 -15.24
N HIS A 60 -9.25 -16.49 -14.25
CA HIS A 60 -10.64 -16.05 -14.35
C HIS A 60 -10.79 -14.52 -14.47
N MET A 61 -9.94 -13.74 -13.78
CA MET A 61 -9.99 -12.28 -13.86
C MET A 61 -9.62 -11.76 -15.26
N LEU A 62 -8.62 -12.38 -15.92
CA LEU A 62 -8.28 -12.02 -17.30
C LEU A 62 -9.37 -12.43 -18.30
N GLN A 63 -10.12 -13.50 -18.00
CA GLN A 63 -11.24 -13.93 -18.83
C GLN A 63 -12.49 -13.04 -18.67
N ALA A 64 -12.73 -12.49 -17.48
CA ALA A 64 -13.92 -11.68 -17.17
C ALA A 64 -14.07 -10.44 -18.06
N ASP A 65 -12.96 -9.87 -18.51
CA ASP A 65 -12.93 -8.65 -19.35
C ASP A 65 -12.56 -8.92 -20.81
N ARG A 66 -12.39 -10.20 -21.21
CA ARG A 66 -11.83 -10.56 -22.53
C ARG A 66 -12.68 -10.04 -23.69
N GLU A 67 -13.99 -10.11 -23.55
CA GLU A 67 -14.96 -9.71 -24.59
C GLU A 67 -15.26 -8.20 -24.57
N LYS A 68 -14.82 -7.47 -23.53
CA LYS A 68 -15.05 -6.03 -23.44
C LYS A 68 -14.11 -5.26 -24.38
N PRO A 69 -14.58 -4.16 -24.99
CA PRO A 69 -13.69 -3.23 -25.68
C PRO A 69 -12.67 -2.64 -24.71
N LEU A 70 -11.49 -2.26 -25.20
CA LEU A 70 -10.36 -1.85 -24.34
C LEU A 70 -10.72 -0.77 -23.32
N GLN A 71 -11.51 0.22 -23.73
CA GLN A 71 -11.93 1.32 -22.87
C GLN A 71 -12.80 0.90 -21.67
N ASP A 72 -13.45 -0.27 -21.75
CA ASP A 72 -14.31 -0.81 -20.70
C ASP A 72 -13.60 -1.83 -19.81
N ARG A 73 -12.33 -2.14 -20.10
CA ARG A 73 -11.54 -3.06 -19.30
C ARG A 73 -11.00 -2.36 -18.07
N TYR A 74 -11.09 -3.03 -16.93
CA TYR A 74 -10.62 -2.48 -15.66
C TYR A 74 -9.14 -2.07 -15.72
N TRP A 75 -8.29 -2.93 -16.28
CA TRP A 75 -6.85 -2.69 -16.32
C TRP A 75 -6.47 -1.43 -17.12
N VAL A 76 -7.23 -1.08 -18.17
CA VAL A 76 -7.00 0.15 -18.95
C VAL A 76 -7.32 1.37 -18.10
N LYS A 77 -8.49 1.37 -17.45
CA LYS A 77 -8.94 2.43 -16.55
C LYS A 77 -7.98 2.64 -15.38
N ALA A 78 -7.56 1.55 -14.75
CA ALA A 78 -6.56 1.55 -13.68
C ALA A 78 -5.23 2.16 -14.14
N ASN A 79 -4.73 1.78 -15.32
CA ASN A 79 -3.49 2.35 -15.86
C ASN A 79 -3.63 3.83 -16.20
N VAL A 80 -4.77 4.27 -16.75
CA VAL A 80 -5.00 5.71 -17.00
C VAL A 80 -4.98 6.49 -15.69
N TRP A 81 -5.66 6.00 -14.65
CA TRP A 81 -5.68 6.65 -13.34
C TRP A 81 -4.26 6.78 -12.78
N ILE A 82 -3.48 5.69 -12.76
CA ILE A 82 -2.11 5.67 -12.24
C ILE A 82 -1.16 6.51 -13.09
N ALA A 83 -1.30 6.53 -14.42
CA ALA A 83 -0.46 7.33 -15.31
C ALA A 83 -0.62 8.82 -15.02
N VAL A 84 -1.86 9.29 -14.85
CA VAL A 84 -2.14 10.69 -14.51
C VAL A 84 -1.61 11.01 -13.12
N PHE A 85 -1.92 10.19 -12.11
CA PHE A 85 -1.51 10.44 -10.73
C PHE A 85 0.01 10.41 -10.56
N SER A 86 0.70 9.43 -11.17
CA SER A 86 2.16 9.31 -11.12
C SER A 86 2.87 10.42 -11.91
N PHE A 87 2.27 10.91 -13.01
CA PHE A 87 2.78 12.08 -13.71
C PHE A 87 2.70 13.32 -12.83
N ILE A 88 1.58 13.55 -12.14
CA ILE A 88 1.44 14.68 -11.23
C ILE A 88 2.52 14.63 -10.14
N GLY A 89 2.74 13.44 -9.56
CA GLY A 89 3.74 13.30 -8.51
C GLY A 89 5.18 13.49 -8.96
N ASN A 90 5.56 12.95 -10.11
CA ASN A 90 6.90 13.14 -10.64
C ASN A 90 7.13 14.57 -11.17
N TYR A 91 6.10 15.21 -11.73
CA TYR A 91 6.25 16.53 -12.32
C TYR A 91 6.06 17.66 -11.31
N PHE A 92 4.94 17.71 -10.60
CA PHE A 92 4.60 18.83 -9.71
C PHE A 92 5.19 18.66 -8.31
N TRP A 93 5.19 17.45 -7.75
CA TRP A 93 5.58 17.26 -6.34
C TRP A 93 7.07 17.04 -6.11
N THR A 94 7.87 16.96 -7.18
CA THR A 94 9.33 16.80 -7.10
C THR A 94 10.01 17.85 -6.21
N HIS A 95 9.48 19.08 -6.18
CA HIS A 95 10.02 20.15 -5.35
C HIS A 95 9.88 19.87 -3.84
N TYR A 96 8.86 19.15 -3.40
CA TYR A 96 8.78 18.72 -1.99
C TYR A 96 9.88 17.71 -1.69
N PHE A 97 10.15 16.75 -2.57
CA PHE A 97 11.25 15.79 -2.35
C PHE A 97 12.62 16.46 -2.32
N TYR A 98 12.88 17.37 -3.27
CA TYR A 98 14.21 17.97 -3.39
C TYR A 98 14.45 19.06 -2.35
N LYS A 99 13.47 19.94 -2.12
CA LYS A 99 13.64 21.09 -1.21
C LYS A 99 13.18 20.81 0.23
N LEU A 100 12.08 20.09 0.41
CA LEU A 100 11.53 19.82 1.76
C LEU A 100 12.21 18.61 2.41
N LEU A 101 12.49 17.55 1.63
CA LEU A 101 13.07 16.30 2.12
C LEU A 101 14.58 16.17 1.87
N GLY A 102 15.15 16.95 0.94
CA GLY A 102 16.57 16.90 0.62
C GLY A 102 16.99 15.60 -0.07
N ALA A 103 16.13 15.04 -0.90
CA ALA A 103 16.46 13.90 -1.74
C ALA A 103 17.03 14.38 -3.09
N SER A 104 17.91 13.61 -3.74
CA SER A 104 18.35 13.94 -5.10
C SER A 104 18.81 12.72 -5.89
N TYR A 105 18.57 12.73 -7.21
CA TYR A 105 19.13 11.75 -8.14
C TYR A 105 20.48 12.21 -8.70
N THR A 106 21.49 11.35 -8.62
CA THR A 106 22.88 11.71 -9.00
C THR A 106 23.35 11.08 -10.32
N PHE A 107 22.59 10.16 -10.91
CA PHE A 107 22.97 9.52 -12.17
C PHE A 107 22.67 10.41 -13.40
N PRO A 108 23.47 10.27 -14.48
CA PRO A 108 23.25 10.98 -15.73
C PRO A 108 22.03 10.40 -16.46
N ALA A 109 21.09 11.26 -16.83
CA ALA A 109 19.91 10.90 -17.61
C ALA A 109 19.28 12.15 -18.23
N HIS A 110 18.40 11.96 -19.22
CA HIS A 110 17.50 13.01 -19.67
C HIS A 110 16.49 13.31 -18.56
N ARG A 111 16.33 14.59 -18.21
CA ARG A 111 15.55 15.03 -17.05
C ARG A 111 14.39 15.91 -17.47
N LEU A 112 13.29 15.76 -16.75
CA LEU A 112 12.13 16.64 -16.80
C LEU A 112 11.86 17.12 -15.37
N ASN A 113 11.94 18.43 -15.14
CA ASN A 113 11.87 19.03 -13.80
C ASN A 113 12.82 18.36 -12.79
N ASP A 114 14.09 18.20 -13.21
CA ASP A 114 15.17 17.52 -12.47
C ASP A 114 14.98 16.02 -12.17
N VAL A 115 13.84 15.43 -12.56
CA VAL A 115 13.58 14.00 -12.46
C VAL A 115 14.00 13.28 -13.75
N PRO A 116 14.88 12.25 -13.68
CA PRO A 116 15.17 11.38 -14.81
C PRO A 116 13.91 10.77 -15.46
N LEU A 117 13.79 10.87 -16.80
CA LEU A 117 12.60 10.42 -17.54
C LEU A 117 12.25 8.94 -17.32
N CYS A 118 13.25 8.08 -17.14
CA CYS A 118 13.02 6.65 -16.87
C CYS A 118 12.25 6.43 -15.57
N LEU A 119 12.35 7.35 -14.60
CA LEU A 119 11.67 7.23 -13.32
C LEU A 119 10.17 7.47 -13.45
N PHE A 120 9.69 8.26 -14.41
CA PHE A 120 8.25 8.40 -14.65
C PHE A 120 7.61 7.04 -14.99
N LEU A 121 8.26 6.26 -15.85
CA LEU A 121 7.81 4.92 -16.22
C LEU A 121 7.97 3.93 -15.05
N MET A 122 9.06 4.06 -14.29
CA MET A 122 9.31 3.21 -13.14
C MET A 122 8.31 3.45 -12.01
N THR A 123 7.99 4.71 -11.69
CA THR A 123 6.96 5.08 -10.72
C THR A 123 5.60 4.55 -11.14
N HIS A 124 5.26 4.59 -12.43
CA HIS A 124 4.01 4.00 -12.92
C HIS A 124 3.91 2.51 -12.56
N ALA A 125 4.99 1.75 -12.76
CA ALA A 125 5.03 0.33 -12.41
C ALA A 125 4.92 0.09 -10.90
N TYR A 126 5.68 0.85 -10.08
CA TYR A 126 5.61 0.76 -8.62
C TYR A 126 4.23 1.11 -8.08
N PHE A 127 3.64 2.21 -8.57
CA PHE A 127 2.31 2.63 -8.13
C PHE A 127 1.26 1.61 -8.55
N SER A 128 1.34 1.05 -9.75
CA SER A 128 0.44 -0.03 -10.17
C SER A 128 0.51 -1.22 -9.22
N PHE A 129 1.72 -1.61 -8.80
CA PHE A 129 1.94 -2.71 -7.86
C PHE A 129 1.37 -2.40 -6.46
N TYR A 130 1.67 -1.23 -5.91
CA TYR A 130 1.17 -0.83 -4.58
C TYR A 130 -0.34 -0.75 -4.53
N HIS A 131 -0.96 -0.17 -5.55
CA HIS A 131 -2.42 -0.03 -5.62
C HIS A 131 -3.11 -1.38 -5.86
N ALA A 132 -2.50 -2.30 -6.61
CA ALA A 132 -3.03 -3.66 -6.74
C ALA A 132 -3.04 -4.40 -5.39
N ILE A 133 -1.94 -4.33 -4.63
CA ILE A 133 -1.88 -4.90 -3.28
C ILE A 133 -2.88 -4.22 -2.35
N ALA A 134 -2.98 -2.89 -2.41
CA ALA A 134 -3.92 -2.13 -1.62
C ALA A 134 -5.36 -2.58 -1.86
N ASN A 135 -5.81 -2.69 -3.11
CA ASN A 135 -7.16 -3.13 -3.44
C ASN A 135 -7.45 -4.54 -2.90
N VAL A 136 -6.53 -5.49 -3.06
CA VAL A 136 -6.71 -6.86 -2.53
C VAL A 136 -6.82 -6.83 -1.01
N SER A 137 -5.94 -6.08 -0.33
CA SER A 137 -5.92 -5.99 1.12
C SER A 137 -7.16 -5.28 1.69
N ILE A 138 -7.63 -4.20 1.06
CA ILE A 138 -8.83 -3.47 1.46
C ILE A 138 -10.05 -4.38 1.37
N ARG A 139 -10.22 -5.10 0.24
CA ARG A 139 -11.32 -6.09 0.08
C ARG A 139 -11.24 -7.19 1.12
N PHE A 140 -10.04 -7.68 1.42
CA PHE A 140 -9.84 -8.67 2.47
C PHE A 140 -10.32 -8.16 3.83
N PHE A 141 -9.91 -6.96 4.24
CA PHE A 141 -10.31 -6.40 5.54
C PHE A 141 -11.80 -6.08 5.60
N GLN A 142 -12.39 -5.53 4.53
CA GLN A 142 -13.83 -5.31 4.47
C GLN A 142 -14.60 -6.62 4.62
N HIS A 143 -14.22 -7.67 3.89
CA HIS A 143 -14.86 -8.97 3.98
C HIS A 143 -14.66 -9.63 5.36
N ALA A 144 -13.46 -9.55 5.93
CA ALA A 144 -13.15 -10.09 7.26
C ALA A 144 -13.97 -9.40 8.37
N THR A 145 -14.29 -8.12 8.18
CA THR A 145 -15.00 -7.29 9.16
C THR A 145 -16.49 -7.12 8.87
N GLN A 146 -17.03 -7.79 7.85
CA GLN A 146 -18.44 -7.68 7.43
C GLN A 146 -19.47 -8.02 8.53
N ARG A 147 -19.05 -8.76 9.56
CA ARG A 147 -19.90 -9.15 10.70
C ARG A 147 -20.02 -8.06 11.76
N PHE A 148 -19.13 -7.07 11.74
CA PHE A 148 -19.16 -5.94 12.67
C PHE A 148 -20.10 -4.85 12.13
N GLY A 149 -20.49 -3.91 13.01
CA GLY A 149 -21.28 -2.75 12.59
C GLY A 149 -20.50 -1.85 11.61
N TRP A 150 -21.22 -1.10 10.78
CA TRP A 150 -20.65 -0.26 9.70
C TRP A 150 -19.55 0.71 10.19
N ILE A 151 -19.72 1.32 11.36
CA ILE A 151 -18.71 2.22 11.96
C ILE A 151 -17.43 1.44 12.27
N SER A 152 -17.53 0.29 12.94
CA SER A 152 -16.39 -0.55 13.29
C SER A 152 -15.65 -1.05 12.06
N GLN A 153 -16.38 -1.48 11.02
CA GLN A 153 -15.81 -1.85 9.74
C GLN A 153 -15.04 -0.69 9.10
N ASN A 154 -15.65 0.50 9.01
CA ASN A 154 -15.01 1.69 8.43
C ASN A 154 -13.76 2.11 9.21
N VAL A 155 -13.79 2.05 10.54
CA VAL A 155 -12.62 2.35 11.38
C VAL A 155 -11.49 1.35 11.13
N VAL A 156 -11.79 0.05 11.08
CA VAL A 156 -10.76 -0.97 10.80
C VAL A 156 -10.15 -0.78 9.42
N VAL A 157 -10.96 -0.53 8.40
CA VAL A 157 -10.48 -0.28 7.03
C VAL A 157 -9.65 1.00 6.96
N ALA A 158 -10.08 2.09 7.61
CA ALA A 158 -9.33 3.34 7.66
C ALA A 158 -7.98 3.19 8.36
N LEU A 159 -7.95 2.49 9.50
CA LEU A 159 -6.70 2.16 10.20
C LEU A 159 -5.78 1.29 9.34
N TRP A 160 -6.36 0.32 8.61
CA TRP A 160 -5.58 -0.50 7.69
C TRP A 160 -4.97 0.32 6.55
N ILE A 161 -5.75 1.20 5.92
CA ILE A 161 -5.24 2.12 4.87
C ILE A 161 -4.11 2.97 5.42
N PHE A 162 -4.24 3.51 6.64
CA PHE A 162 -3.19 4.29 7.27
C PHE A 162 -1.89 3.48 7.46
N VAL A 163 -1.99 2.27 8.05
CA VAL A 163 -0.84 1.38 8.27
C VAL A 163 -0.19 0.97 6.96
N LEU A 164 -0.99 0.60 5.96
CA LEU A 164 -0.52 0.19 4.65
C LEU A 164 0.20 1.34 3.94
N SER A 165 -0.40 2.54 3.93
CA SER A 165 0.17 3.74 3.31
C SER A 165 1.55 4.08 3.88
N TYR A 166 1.66 4.09 5.21
CA TYR A 166 2.93 4.36 5.88
C TYR A 166 3.95 3.26 5.60
N SER A 167 3.53 2.00 5.62
CA SER A 167 4.41 0.85 5.37
C SER A 167 4.94 0.87 3.93
N THR A 168 4.11 1.17 2.92
CA THR A 168 4.53 1.33 1.53
C THR A 168 5.54 2.46 1.38
N ALA A 169 5.26 3.65 1.92
CA ALA A 169 6.16 4.79 1.85
C ALA A 169 7.51 4.52 2.54
N PHE A 170 7.47 3.87 3.70
CA PHE A 170 8.68 3.48 4.44
C PHE A 170 9.51 2.46 3.66
N MET A 171 8.87 1.41 3.11
CA MET A 171 9.57 0.39 2.32
C MET A 171 10.20 0.99 1.06
N GLU A 172 9.51 1.89 0.38
CA GLU A 172 10.07 2.58 -0.79
C GLU A 172 11.25 3.48 -0.40
N THR A 173 11.14 4.21 0.70
CA THR A 173 12.26 5.02 1.22
C THR A 173 13.46 4.12 1.56
N LEU A 174 13.23 2.96 2.17
CA LEU A 174 14.26 1.99 2.52
C LEU A 174 14.94 1.38 1.29
N THR A 175 14.18 1.01 0.26
CA THR A 175 14.75 0.42 -0.97
C THR A 175 15.53 1.47 -1.76
N ILE A 176 14.99 2.68 -1.90
CA ILE A 176 15.66 3.77 -2.64
C ILE A 176 16.90 4.27 -1.88
N ALA A 177 16.91 4.28 -0.54
CA ALA A 177 18.09 4.64 0.25
C ALA A 177 19.32 3.76 -0.02
N ASN A 178 19.11 2.53 -0.51
CA ASN A 178 20.17 1.61 -0.89
C ASN A 178 20.58 1.74 -2.37
N PHE A 179 19.88 2.56 -3.16
CA PHE A 179 20.26 2.82 -4.55
C PHE A 179 21.45 3.79 -4.59
N PRO A 180 22.57 3.43 -5.24
CA PRO A 180 23.80 4.21 -5.19
C PRO A 180 23.68 5.61 -5.80
N TYR A 181 22.66 5.83 -6.64
CA TYR A 181 22.44 7.12 -7.30
C TYR A 181 21.26 7.92 -6.73
N TYR A 182 20.86 7.62 -5.48
CA TYR A 182 19.93 8.43 -4.72
C TYR A 182 20.53 8.83 -3.37
N SER A 183 20.58 10.13 -3.12
CA SER A 183 21.14 10.67 -1.88
C SER A 183 20.08 11.38 -1.05
N PHE A 184 20.23 11.26 0.27
CA PHE A 184 19.45 12.00 1.26
C PHE A 184 20.40 12.81 2.12
N VAL A 185 20.02 14.06 2.44
CA VAL A 185 20.78 14.89 3.38
C VAL A 185 20.73 14.30 4.80
N ASP A 186 19.53 13.96 5.29
CA ASP A 186 19.33 13.32 6.59
C ASP A 186 18.50 12.04 6.44
N ARG A 187 19.19 10.89 6.43
CA ARG A 187 18.56 9.57 6.30
C ARG A 187 17.64 9.22 7.48
N GLY A 188 18.01 9.62 8.70
CA GLY A 188 17.24 9.29 9.91
C GLY A 188 15.88 9.99 9.92
N ARG A 189 15.87 11.29 9.60
CA ARG A 189 14.63 12.05 9.45
C ARG A 189 13.84 11.64 8.22
N MET A 190 14.51 11.26 7.13
CA MET A 190 13.84 10.74 5.95
C MET A 190 13.05 9.46 6.27
N TYR A 191 13.62 8.51 7.03
CA TYR A 191 12.92 7.27 7.37
C TYR A 191 11.69 7.46 8.25
N THR A 192 11.64 8.51 9.06
CA THR A 192 10.54 8.76 10.00
C THR A 192 9.56 9.78 9.43
N VAL A 193 9.97 11.05 9.42
CA VAL A 193 9.15 12.19 9.00
C VAL A 193 8.98 12.21 7.48
N GLY A 194 10.04 11.90 6.72
CA GLY A 194 9.98 11.82 5.26
C GLY A 194 9.04 10.73 4.76
N SER A 195 9.11 9.52 5.35
CA SER A 195 8.19 8.43 5.04
C SER A 195 6.74 8.80 5.38
N LEU A 196 6.50 9.51 6.48
CA LEU A 196 5.14 9.96 6.84
C LEU A 196 4.61 11.03 5.88
N PHE A 197 5.46 11.98 5.47
CA PHE A 197 5.13 12.96 4.44
C PHE A 197 4.79 12.28 3.11
N TYR A 198 5.60 11.29 2.72
CA TYR A 198 5.36 10.53 1.50
C TYR A 198 4.11 9.64 1.58
N ALA A 199 3.80 9.10 2.76
CA ALA A 199 2.60 8.31 3.01
C ALA A 199 1.29 9.06 2.71
N ILE A 200 1.29 10.40 2.68
CA ILE A 200 0.13 11.23 2.27
C ILE A 200 -0.35 10.84 0.87
N TYR A 201 0.56 10.45 -0.02
CA TYR A 201 0.25 10.08 -1.39
C TYR A 201 -0.69 8.89 -1.39
N PHE A 202 -0.28 7.84 -0.67
CA PHE A 202 -0.99 6.58 -0.56
C PHE A 202 -2.24 6.68 0.31
N PHE A 203 -2.22 7.53 1.34
CA PHE A 203 -3.37 7.76 2.21
C PHE A 203 -4.57 8.27 1.43
N VAL A 204 -4.34 9.11 0.42
CA VAL A 204 -5.38 9.59 -0.50
C VAL A 204 -5.58 8.62 -1.66
N SER A 205 -4.50 8.16 -2.29
CA SER A 205 -4.60 7.44 -3.55
C SER A 205 -5.21 6.04 -3.40
N PHE A 206 -4.92 5.31 -2.33
CA PHE A 206 -5.46 3.97 -2.10
C PHE A 206 -7.00 3.96 -2.03
N PRO A 207 -7.67 4.74 -1.16
CA PRO A 207 -9.13 4.73 -1.11
C PRO A 207 -9.77 5.28 -2.38
N LEU A 208 -9.17 6.27 -3.06
CA LEU A 208 -9.74 6.83 -4.29
C LEU A 208 -9.62 5.83 -5.46
N PHE A 209 -8.44 5.24 -5.66
CA PHE A 209 -8.22 4.22 -6.67
C PHE A 209 -9.07 2.97 -6.44
N TYR A 210 -9.28 2.58 -5.18
CA TYR A 210 -10.13 1.45 -4.83
C TYR A 210 -11.58 1.59 -5.32
N ARG A 211 -12.07 2.82 -5.53
CA ARG A 211 -13.44 3.06 -6.01
C ARG A 211 -13.66 2.70 -7.48
N ILE A 212 -12.59 2.57 -8.26
CA ILE A 212 -12.70 2.27 -9.70
C ILE A 212 -13.43 0.93 -9.88
N GLU A 213 -14.63 1.01 -10.47
CA GLU A 213 -15.49 -0.14 -10.78
C GLU A 213 -15.82 -1.07 -9.59
N GLU A 214 -15.74 -0.58 -8.35
CA GLU A 214 -16.09 -1.38 -7.18
C GLU A 214 -17.61 -1.60 -7.07
N ASN A 215 -18.42 -0.66 -7.57
CA ASN A 215 -19.86 -0.80 -7.66
C ASN A 215 -20.25 -1.38 -9.05
N PRO A 216 -20.77 -2.62 -9.14
CA PRO A 216 -21.12 -3.24 -10.43
C PRO A 216 -22.21 -2.49 -11.20
N ARG A 217 -22.99 -1.64 -10.52
CA ARG A 217 -24.07 -0.83 -11.12
C ARG A 217 -23.55 0.45 -11.78
N GLU A 218 -22.34 0.88 -11.45
CA GLU A 218 -21.77 2.13 -11.91
C GLU A 218 -20.50 1.87 -12.72
N LYS A 219 -20.60 1.99 -14.05
CA LYS A 219 -19.45 1.84 -14.94
C LYS A 219 -18.75 3.17 -15.11
N TRP A 220 -17.49 3.20 -14.74
CA TRP A 220 -16.67 4.40 -14.90
C TRP A 220 -16.23 4.59 -16.35
N THR A 221 -16.20 5.82 -16.82
CA THR A 221 -15.59 6.16 -18.12
C THR A 221 -14.10 6.49 -17.94
N ILE A 222 -13.30 6.43 -19.01
CA ILE A 222 -11.88 6.86 -18.97
C ILE A 222 -11.77 8.33 -18.52
N SER A 223 -12.70 9.18 -18.96
CA SER A 223 -12.75 10.59 -18.53
C SER A 223 -12.99 10.69 -17.03
N GLN A 224 -13.88 9.87 -16.46
CA GLN A 224 -14.12 9.85 -15.02
C GLN A 224 -12.88 9.40 -14.25
N CYS A 225 -12.18 8.36 -14.71
CA CYS A 225 -10.90 7.95 -14.12
C CYS A 225 -9.85 9.07 -14.15
N THR A 226 -9.79 9.82 -15.25
CA THR A 226 -8.86 10.94 -15.42
C THR A 226 -9.21 12.11 -14.48
N MET A 227 -10.50 12.45 -14.37
CA MET A 227 -10.94 13.52 -13.46
C MET A 227 -10.74 13.12 -12.00
N ASP A 228 -11.01 11.87 -11.63
CA ASP A 228 -10.83 11.38 -10.27
C ASP A 228 -9.34 11.34 -9.88
N SER A 229 -8.43 10.95 -10.78
CA SER A 229 -6.99 11.00 -10.51
C SER A 229 -6.44 12.42 -10.43
N LEU A 230 -6.96 13.36 -11.24
CA LEU A 230 -6.65 14.79 -11.10
C LEU A 230 -7.13 15.35 -9.75
N ALA A 231 -8.34 14.99 -9.33
CA ALA A 231 -8.89 15.38 -8.03
C ALA A 231 -8.08 14.79 -6.88
N ALA A 232 -7.67 13.52 -6.98
CA ALA A 232 -6.76 12.88 -6.04
C ALA A 232 -5.42 13.63 -5.95
N GLY A 233 -4.87 14.01 -7.11
CA GLY A 233 -3.65 14.80 -7.18
C GLY A 233 -3.78 16.16 -6.49
N MET A 234 -4.89 16.88 -6.72
CA MET A 234 -5.13 18.14 -6.02
C MET A 234 -5.30 17.96 -4.52
N LEU A 235 -5.99 16.91 -4.08
CA LEU A 235 -6.16 16.60 -2.66
C LEU A 235 -4.81 16.32 -1.98
N VAL A 236 -3.95 15.50 -2.59
CA VAL A 236 -2.58 15.29 -2.11
C VAL A 236 -1.83 16.61 -2.05
N THR A 237 -1.87 17.41 -3.11
CA THR A 237 -1.18 18.71 -3.16
C THR A 237 -1.57 19.62 -1.99
N MET A 238 -2.88 19.72 -1.69
CA MET A 238 -3.37 20.51 -0.55
C MET A 238 -2.84 19.98 0.79
N LEU A 239 -2.76 18.65 0.96
CA LEU A 239 -2.22 18.05 2.19
C LEU A 239 -0.70 18.25 2.32
N LEU A 240 0.04 18.17 1.21
CA LEU A 240 1.48 18.45 1.19
C LEU A 240 1.76 19.93 1.50
N ASP A 241 0.95 20.85 0.98
CA ASP A 241 1.03 22.26 1.30
C ASP A 241 0.68 22.56 2.76
N PHE A 242 -0.37 21.92 3.29
CA PHE A 242 -0.70 22.02 4.70
C PHE A 242 0.45 21.56 5.58
N TRP A 243 1.07 20.42 5.24
CA TRP A 243 2.25 19.93 5.94
C TRP A 243 3.43 20.91 5.83
N LYS A 244 3.69 21.43 4.64
CA LYS A 244 4.76 22.40 4.41
C LYS A 244 4.58 23.65 5.27
N LEU A 245 3.35 24.15 5.39
CA LEU A 245 3.03 25.35 6.19
C LEU A 245 3.02 25.07 7.70
N GLY A 246 2.54 23.89 8.11
CA GLY A 246 2.38 23.54 9.52
C GLY A 246 3.62 22.94 10.19
N VAL A 247 4.31 22.02 9.50
CA VAL A 247 5.46 21.27 10.04
C VAL A 247 6.78 21.81 9.50
N GLY A 248 6.84 22.12 8.20
CA GLY A 248 8.04 22.66 7.55
C GLY A 248 9.02 21.61 7.03
N SER A 249 10.23 22.07 6.68
CA SER A 249 11.30 21.27 6.06
C SER A 249 12.04 20.40 7.09
N ILE A 250 12.40 19.18 6.70
CA ILE A 250 13.27 18.33 7.54
C ILE A 250 14.77 18.69 7.37
N VAL A 251 15.09 19.38 6.28
CA VAL A 251 16.45 19.88 5.98
C VAL A 251 16.57 21.32 6.45
N SER A 252 17.64 21.62 7.19
CA SER A 252 18.07 22.97 7.51
C SER A 252 18.70 23.62 6.28
N SER A 253 17.86 24.06 5.34
CA SER A 253 18.30 25.10 4.40
C SER A 253 18.20 26.43 5.13
N SER A 254 19.30 27.17 5.15
CA SER A 254 19.37 28.58 5.53
C SER A 254 18.40 29.39 4.66
N PHE A 255 17.14 29.44 5.07
CA PHE A 255 16.12 30.33 4.52
C PHE A 255 16.36 31.74 5.07
N GLU A 256 17.36 32.42 4.54
CA GLU A 256 17.22 33.88 4.38
C GLU A 256 16.22 34.12 3.25
N GLY A 257 15.13 34.80 3.57
CA GLY A 257 14.21 35.36 2.58
C GLY A 257 12.96 34.52 2.32
N GLY A 258 11.81 35.10 2.66
CA GLY A 258 10.50 34.54 2.40
C GLY A 258 10.20 34.31 0.91
N LEU A 259 9.11 33.57 0.69
CA LEU A 259 8.34 33.41 -0.55
C LEU A 259 9.02 33.98 -1.82
N VAL A 260 9.90 33.19 -2.43
CA VAL A 260 10.24 33.35 -3.85
C VAL A 260 9.58 32.22 -4.61
N TRP A 261 8.32 32.46 -4.96
CA TRP A 261 7.63 31.75 -6.03
C TRP A 261 7.44 32.75 -7.17
N ILE A 262 8.34 32.72 -8.15
CA ILE A 262 8.18 33.00 -9.58
C ILE A 262 9.35 32.31 -10.28
#